data_AF-A0A328C548-F1
#
_entry.id   AF-A0A328C548-F1
#
_cell.length_a   1.000
_cell.length_b   1.000
_cell.length_c   1.000
_cell.angle_alpha   90.00
_cell.angle_beta   90.00
_cell.angle_gamma   90.00
#
_symmetry.space_group_name_H-M   'P 1'
#
loop_
_entity.id
_entity.type
_entity.pdbx_description
1 polymer ?
#
loop_
_entity_poly.entity_id
_entity_poly.type
_entity_poly.pdbx_seq_one_letter_code
_entity_poly.pdbx_strand_id
1 'polypeptide(L)'
;MSSRFLPEAIRGAWFYVPEDYDLTRPHERTRMQLVFRIDGSFTRYQIKNDSRRPVENGDYTYDGNFLILRGRNTDTFRVKQQGYWRWDLEGKKKEQRLLRALVDLDAPLPLSDAASRDIRILPLWVKIHRRFQGPDTIFEAHYSPDDQDPQLVATFFIEELDEKRWIGITPLVTGIEPRTWERIIQDCLLDLFLGKPSDIGVVTLRLLDSGEARVFNYKTSS
;
A
#
# COMPACT_ATOMS: atom_id res chain seq x y z
N MET A 1 -21.15 -10.02 -6.21
CA MET A 1 -21.51 -9.28 -4.98
C MET A 1 -20.64 -8.04 -4.92
N SER A 2 -21.21 -6.82 -4.95
CA SER A 2 -20.39 -5.61 -4.79
C SER A 2 -20.08 -5.43 -3.32
N SER A 3 -18.90 -5.87 -2.87
CA SER A 3 -18.33 -5.33 -1.64
C SER A 3 -18.11 -3.84 -1.90
N ARG A 4 -18.95 -2.98 -1.31
CA ARG A 4 -18.67 -1.55 -1.27
C ARG A 4 -17.40 -1.42 -0.43
N PHE A 5 -16.25 -1.22 -1.06
CA PHE A 5 -15.04 -0.93 -0.32
C PHE A 5 -15.28 0.31 0.54
N LEU A 6 -14.84 0.24 1.79
CA LEU A 6 -15.04 1.30 2.76
C LEU A 6 -14.32 2.58 2.28
N PRO A 7 -14.82 3.80 2.60
CA PRO A 7 -14.16 5.06 2.21
C PRO A 7 -12.67 5.14 2.60
N GLU A 8 -12.27 4.37 3.60
CA GLU A 8 -10.92 4.27 4.12
C GLU A 8 -9.95 3.52 3.19
N ALA A 9 -10.46 2.75 2.22
CA ALA A 9 -9.66 1.99 1.26
C ALA A 9 -8.80 2.89 0.35
N ILE A 10 -9.17 4.18 0.21
CA ILE A 10 -8.36 5.15 -0.54
C ILE A 10 -7.10 5.60 0.22
N ARG A 11 -7.04 5.47 1.56
CA ARG A 11 -5.94 6.03 2.37
C ARG A 11 -4.58 5.43 2.01
N GLY A 12 -3.51 6.13 2.31
CA GLY A 12 -2.14 5.69 2.07
C GLY A 12 -1.61 6.00 0.68
N ALA A 13 -0.49 5.35 0.35
CA ALA A 13 0.27 5.63 -0.86
C ALA A 13 -0.23 4.84 -2.07
N TRP A 14 -0.26 5.51 -3.22
CA TRP A 14 -0.64 4.98 -4.53
C TRP A 14 0.30 5.50 -5.61
N PHE A 15 0.70 4.65 -6.55
CA PHE A 15 1.19 5.12 -7.83
C PHE A 15 0.05 5.77 -8.59
N TYR A 16 0.30 6.96 -9.14
CA TYR A 16 -0.64 7.71 -9.97
C TYR A 16 -0.07 7.76 -11.38
N VAL A 17 -0.68 7.01 -12.28
CA VAL A 17 -0.15 6.79 -13.64
C VAL A 17 -1.21 7.06 -14.70
N PRO A 18 -0.81 7.42 -15.93
CA PRO A 18 -1.72 7.44 -17.07
C PRO A 18 -2.40 6.08 -17.28
N GLU A 19 -3.56 6.09 -17.91
CA GLU A 19 -4.27 4.84 -18.24
C GLU A 19 -3.45 3.92 -19.16
N ASP A 20 -2.72 4.48 -20.12
CA ASP A 20 -1.86 3.77 -21.07
C ASP A 20 -0.47 3.41 -20.51
N TYR A 21 -0.30 3.45 -19.19
CA TYR A 21 1.00 3.19 -18.58
C TYR A 21 1.46 1.74 -18.77
N ASP A 22 2.59 1.57 -19.45
CA ASP A 22 3.23 0.28 -19.69
C ASP A 22 4.02 -0.17 -18.43
N LEU A 23 3.51 -1.22 -17.79
CA LEU A 23 4.12 -1.82 -16.59
C LEU A 23 5.43 -2.55 -16.89
N THR A 24 5.68 -2.94 -18.15
CA THR A 24 6.89 -3.65 -18.58
C THR A 24 8.09 -2.73 -18.81
N ARG A 25 7.86 -1.41 -18.91
CA ARG A 25 8.91 -0.39 -19.07
C ARG A 25 8.94 0.58 -17.90
N PRO A 26 9.18 0.09 -16.67
CA PRO A 26 9.07 0.90 -15.48
C PRO A 26 9.99 2.14 -15.51
N HIS A 27 11.22 2.02 -16.00
CA HIS A 27 12.27 3.02 -15.77
C HIS A 27 12.23 4.24 -16.70
N GLU A 28 11.37 4.25 -17.73
CA GLU A 28 11.49 5.22 -18.83
C GLU A 28 10.73 6.53 -18.62
N ARG A 29 9.88 6.65 -17.59
CA ARG A 29 9.02 7.84 -17.40
C ARG A 29 9.08 8.40 -15.99
N THR A 30 8.99 9.73 -15.90
CA THR A 30 8.70 10.41 -14.63
C THR A 30 7.33 9.93 -14.14
N ARG A 31 7.27 9.44 -12.90
CA ARG A 31 6.03 8.93 -12.30
C ARG A 31 5.52 9.86 -11.23
N MET A 32 4.28 9.64 -10.82
CA MET A 32 3.70 10.32 -9.69
C MET A 32 3.26 9.31 -8.64
N GLN A 33 3.30 9.73 -7.38
CA GLN A 33 2.68 9.04 -6.26
C GLN A 33 1.71 10.00 -5.58
N LEU A 34 0.53 9.51 -5.22
CA LEU A 34 -0.42 10.21 -4.36
C LEU A 34 -0.46 9.52 -3.00
N VAL A 35 -0.52 10.33 -1.94
CA VAL A 35 -0.62 9.85 -0.57
C VAL A 35 -1.82 10.53 0.05
N PHE A 36 -2.80 9.73 0.51
CA PHE A 36 -4.04 10.20 1.11
C PHE A 36 -4.02 9.92 2.62
N ARG A 37 -4.10 10.96 3.44
CA ARG A 37 -3.99 10.85 4.90
C ARG A 37 -5.36 10.81 5.59
N ILE A 38 -5.38 10.29 6.80
CA ILE A 38 -6.60 10.16 7.63
C ILE A 38 -7.25 11.51 7.93
N ASP A 39 -6.45 12.57 8.00
CA ASP A 39 -6.89 13.94 8.25
C ASP A 39 -7.58 14.60 7.03
N GLY A 40 -7.65 13.90 5.89
CA GLY A 40 -8.23 14.42 4.65
C GLY A 40 -7.24 15.21 3.80
N SER A 41 -5.97 15.29 4.16
CA SER A 41 -4.93 15.89 3.33
C SER A 41 -4.37 14.89 2.31
N PHE A 42 -3.84 15.39 1.19
CA PHE A 42 -3.06 14.61 0.26
C PHE A 42 -1.73 15.29 -0.08
N THR A 43 -0.74 14.47 -0.43
CA THR A 43 0.52 14.91 -1.03
C THR A 43 0.72 14.20 -2.36
N ARG A 44 1.04 14.96 -3.41
CA ARG A 44 1.50 14.46 -4.71
C ARG A 44 3.01 14.55 -4.76
N TYR A 45 3.64 13.42 -4.99
CA TYR A 45 5.07 13.31 -5.19
C TYR A 45 5.38 13.06 -6.66
N GLN A 46 6.42 13.70 -7.17
CA GLN A 46 7.06 13.37 -8.44
C GLN A 46 8.23 12.41 -8.17
N ILE A 47 8.32 11.35 -8.97
CA ILE A 47 9.35 10.32 -8.89
C ILE A 47 10.21 10.39 -10.15
N LYS A 48 11.52 10.53 -9.96
CA LYS A 48 12.52 10.56 -11.03
C LYS A 48 13.80 9.88 -10.54
N ASN A 49 14.29 8.89 -11.29
CA ASN A 49 15.50 8.11 -10.95
C ASN A 49 15.48 7.60 -9.49
N ASP A 50 14.34 7.06 -9.07
CA ASP A 50 14.08 6.57 -7.70
C ASP A 50 14.19 7.61 -6.57
N SER A 51 14.45 8.87 -6.91
CA SER A 51 14.27 10.01 -6.02
C SER A 51 12.81 10.48 -6.09
N ARG A 52 12.26 10.79 -4.92
CA ARG A 52 10.87 11.23 -4.76
C ARG A 52 10.82 12.61 -4.11
N ARG A 53 10.11 13.55 -4.73
CA ARG A 53 9.99 14.95 -4.27
C ARG A 53 8.52 15.37 -4.21
N PRO A 54 8.05 16.01 -3.12
CA PRO A 54 6.70 16.56 -3.07
C PRO A 54 6.58 17.73 -4.06
N VAL A 55 5.52 17.72 -4.86
CA VAL A 55 5.25 18.77 -5.87
C VAL A 55 3.92 19.47 -5.65
N GLU A 56 3.01 18.87 -4.87
CA GLU A 56 1.72 19.47 -4.52
C GLU A 56 1.21 18.89 -3.20
N ASN A 57 0.55 19.73 -2.42
CA ASN A 57 -0.21 19.35 -1.23
C ASN A 57 -1.60 19.98 -1.32
N GLY A 58 -2.57 19.39 -0.66
CA GLY A 58 -3.92 19.93 -0.58
C GLY A 58 -4.85 19.00 0.19
N ASP A 59 -6.14 19.21 0.03
CA ASP A 59 -7.18 18.40 0.67
C ASP A 59 -7.84 17.47 -0.35
N TYR A 60 -8.26 16.29 0.09
CA TYR A 60 -9.03 15.38 -0.73
C TYR A 60 -10.39 15.07 -0.10
N THR A 61 -11.35 14.71 -0.95
CA THR A 61 -12.62 14.15 -0.53
C THR A 61 -12.91 12.93 -1.39
N TYR A 62 -13.36 11.86 -0.75
CA TYR A 62 -13.74 10.62 -1.40
C TYR A 62 -15.03 10.08 -0.80
N ASP A 63 -16.04 9.83 -1.64
CA ASP A 63 -17.38 9.37 -1.22
C ASP A 63 -17.71 7.93 -1.67
N GLY A 64 -16.73 7.23 -2.27
CA GLY A 64 -16.91 5.91 -2.88
C GLY A 64 -16.98 5.94 -4.41
N ASN A 65 -17.55 7.00 -4.99
CA ASN A 65 -17.76 7.15 -6.43
C ASN A 65 -16.96 8.31 -7.04
N PHE A 66 -16.70 9.35 -6.25
CA PHE A 66 -16.00 10.55 -6.69
C PHE A 66 -14.81 10.83 -5.79
N LEU A 67 -13.69 11.17 -6.43
CA LEU A 67 -12.48 11.68 -5.79
C LEU A 67 -12.29 13.13 -6.22
N ILE A 68 -12.21 14.02 -5.25
CA ILE A 68 -11.92 15.45 -5.46
C ILE A 68 -10.59 15.76 -4.80
N LEU A 69 -9.62 16.24 -5.58
CA LEU A 69 -8.32 16.71 -5.09
C LEU A 69 -8.29 18.24 -5.19
N ARG A 70 -8.15 18.92 -4.06
CA ARG A 70 -8.10 20.39 -3.95
C ARG A 70 -6.68 20.81 -3.58
N GLY A 71 -5.82 20.95 -4.59
CA GLY A 71 -4.45 21.46 -4.44
C GLY A 71 -4.32 22.85 -5.04
N ARG A 72 -3.30 23.05 -5.90
CA ARG A 72 -3.19 24.28 -6.71
C ARG A 72 -4.38 24.41 -7.66
N ASN A 73 -4.83 23.29 -8.21
CA ASN A 73 -6.05 23.18 -9.00
C ASN A 73 -6.97 22.17 -8.36
N THR A 74 -8.28 22.27 -8.64
CA THR A 74 -9.23 21.22 -8.28
C THR A 74 -9.32 20.20 -9.43
N ASP A 75 -8.90 18.97 -9.16
CA ASP A 75 -9.11 17.82 -10.05
C ASP A 75 -10.28 16.98 -9.48
N THR A 76 -11.31 16.73 -10.29
CA THR A 76 -12.44 15.84 -9.93
C THR A 76 -12.43 14.62 -10.83
N PHE A 77 -12.52 13.44 -10.22
CA PHE A 77 -12.55 12.15 -10.90
C PHE A 77 -13.77 11.35 -10.49
N ARG A 78 -14.37 10.65 -11.44
CA ARG A 78 -15.19 9.48 -11.15
C ARG A 78 -14.27 8.28 -10.93
N VAL A 79 -14.52 7.52 -9.87
CA VAL A 79 -13.69 6.39 -9.45
C VAL A 79 -14.38 5.09 -9.83
N LYS A 80 -13.68 4.26 -10.61
CA LYS A 80 -14.08 2.88 -10.88
C LYS A 80 -13.08 1.95 -10.21
N GLN A 81 -13.52 1.30 -9.14
CA GLN A 81 -12.68 0.39 -8.37
C GLN A 81 -12.68 -0.98 -9.06
N GLN A 82 -11.54 -1.40 -9.60
CA GLN A 82 -11.38 -2.74 -10.21
C GLN A 82 -11.03 -3.79 -9.13
N GLY A 83 -10.36 -3.34 -8.07
CA GLY A 83 -10.05 -4.11 -6.88
C GLY A 83 -9.52 -3.20 -5.79
N TYR A 84 -9.05 -3.75 -4.68
CA TYR A 84 -8.44 -2.97 -3.59
C TYR A 84 -7.03 -2.48 -3.92
N TRP A 85 -6.38 -3.02 -4.97
CA TRP A 85 -5.04 -2.64 -5.42
C TRP A 85 -5.01 -1.75 -6.67
N ARG A 86 -6.13 -1.64 -7.41
CA ARG A 86 -6.24 -0.89 -8.68
C ARG A 86 -7.56 -0.16 -8.83
N TRP A 87 -7.50 1.17 -8.94
CA TRP A 87 -8.65 2.02 -9.23
C TRP A 87 -8.41 2.82 -10.50
N ASP A 88 -9.41 2.85 -11.39
CA ASP A 88 -9.39 3.70 -12.57
C ASP A 88 -10.08 5.04 -12.23
N LEU A 89 -9.48 6.13 -12.68
CA LEU A 89 -9.92 7.50 -12.45
C LEU A 89 -10.30 8.16 -13.78
N GLU A 90 -11.59 8.42 -13.95
CA GLU A 90 -12.13 9.11 -15.12
C GLU A 90 -12.28 10.60 -14.80
N GLY A 91 -11.41 11.43 -15.38
CA GLY A 91 -11.45 12.89 -15.25
C GLY A 91 -11.87 13.56 -16.56
N LYS A 92 -12.31 14.82 -16.48
CA LYS A 92 -12.82 15.59 -17.64
C LYS A 92 -11.85 15.66 -18.85
N LYS A 93 -10.54 15.60 -18.61
CA LYS A 93 -9.50 15.79 -19.64
C LYS A 93 -8.48 14.65 -19.71
N LYS A 94 -8.54 13.70 -18.77
CA LYS A 94 -7.49 12.70 -18.57
C LYS A 94 -8.07 11.49 -17.86
N GLU A 95 -7.70 10.31 -18.34
CA GLU A 95 -7.89 9.05 -17.64
C GLU A 95 -6.58 8.66 -16.96
N GLN A 96 -6.69 8.18 -15.73
CA GLN A 96 -5.57 7.85 -14.87
C GLN A 96 -5.87 6.58 -14.09
N ARG A 97 -4.86 5.97 -13.50
CA ARG A 97 -4.98 4.81 -12.63
C ARG A 97 -4.26 5.07 -11.31
N LEU A 98 -4.87 4.61 -10.23
CA LEU A 98 -4.23 4.46 -8.93
C LEU A 98 -3.86 2.99 -8.74
N LEU A 99 -2.59 2.71 -8.48
CA LEU A 99 -2.08 1.36 -8.24
C LEU A 99 -1.36 1.28 -6.90
N ARG A 100 -1.59 0.24 -6.11
CA ARG A 100 -0.83 -0.04 -4.87
C ARG A 100 0.54 -0.65 -5.15
N ALA A 101 0.64 -1.37 -6.26
CA ALA A 101 1.86 -1.97 -6.75
C ALA A 101 1.93 -1.82 -8.28
N LEU A 102 3.14 -1.70 -8.81
CA LEU A 102 3.38 -1.68 -10.26
C LEU A 102 3.43 -3.11 -10.80
N VAL A 103 2.30 -3.81 -10.69
CA VAL A 103 2.11 -5.18 -11.13
C VAL A 103 0.94 -5.26 -12.09
N ASP A 104 1.07 -6.10 -13.12
CA ASP A 104 -0.01 -6.37 -14.06
C ASP A 104 -0.79 -7.57 -13.56
N LEU A 105 -1.86 -7.30 -12.81
CA LEU A 105 -2.70 -8.33 -12.20
C LEU A 105 -4.18 -8.02 -12.47
N ASP A 106 -4.85 -8.98 -13.11
CA ASP A 106 -6.31 -9.01 -13.20
C ASP A 106 -6.94 -9.35 -11.85
N ALA A 107 -6.29 -10.24 -11.09
CA ALA A 107 -6.68 -10.65 -9.75
C ALA A 107 -5.45 -11.12 -8.94
N PRO A 108 -5.51 -11.12 -7.59
CA PRO A 108 -4.46 -11.68 -6.75
C PRO A 108 -4.35 -13.19 -7.00
N LEU A 109 -3.12 -13.69 -7.15
CA LEU A 109 -2.87 -15.09 -7.47
C LEU A 109 -2.85 -15.95 -6.20
N PRO A 110 -3.37 -17.19 -6.21
CA PRO A 110 -3.22 -18.09 -5.07
C PRO A 110 -1.77 -18.49 -4.89
N LEU A 111 -1.28 -18.45 -3.64
CA LEU A 111 -0.02 -19.10 -3.29
C LEU A 111 -0.14 -20.61 -3.43
N SER A 112 1.00 -21.26 -3.71
CA SER A 112 1.09 -22.71 -3.56
C SER A 112 0.90 -23.11 -2.09
N ASP A 113 0.36 -24.32 -1.86
CA ASP A 113 0.18 -24.84 -0.49
C ASP A 113 1.51 -24.90 0.28
N ALA A 114 2.61 -25.20 -0.42
CA ALA A 114 3.96 -25.17 0.14
C ALA A 114 4.32 -23.76 0.60
N ALA A 115 4.20 -22.74 -0.27
CA ALA A 115 4.53 -21.36 0.08
C ALA A 115 3.63 -20.81 1.20
N SER A 116 2.32 -21.09 1.18
CA SER A 116 1.40 -20.69 2.25
C SER A 116 1.80 -21.32 3.59
N ARG A 117 2.11 -22.63 3.60
CA ARG A 117 2.58 -23.33 4.80
C ARG A 117 3.91 -22.74 5.30
N ASP A 118 4.83 -22.48 4.39
CA ASP A 118 6.17 -21.99 4.67
C ASP A 118 6.13 -20.60 5.32
N ILE A 119 5.40 -19.65 4.70
CA ILE A 119 5.18 -18.30 5.25
C ILE A 119 4.52 -18.38 6.63
N ARG A 120 3.56 -19.31 6.83
CA ARG A 120 2.90 -19.48 8.13
C ARG A 120 3.85 -19.99 9.22
N ILE A 121 4.78 -20.89 8.90
CA ILE A 121 5.72 -21.46 9.88
C ILE A 121 6.87 -20.46 10.14
N LEU A 122 7.48 -19.95 9.06
CA LEU A 122 8.64 -19.06 9.07
C LEU A 122 8.34 -17.77 8.28
N PRO A 123 7.67 -16.77 8.90
CA PRO A 123 7.42 -15.47 8.28
C PRO A 123 8.68 -14.75 7.79
N LEU A 124 9.84 -15.07 8.38
CA LEU A 124 11.15 -14.48 8.04
C LEU A 124 11.59 -14.69 6.58
N TRP A 125 10.98 -15.64 5.87
CA TRP A 125 11.17 -15.77 4.42
C TRP A 125 10.49 -14.67 3.61
N VAL A 126 9.66 -13.85 4.26
CA VAL A 126 9.10 -12.62 3.68
C VAL A 126 10.04 -11.46 3.97
N LYS A 127 10.76 -11.03 2.94
CA LYS A 127 11.67 -9.89 2.99
C LYS A 127 10.92 -8.60 2.71
N ILE A 128 11.22 -7.57 3.49
CA ILE A 128 10.59 -6.27 3.39
C ILE A 128 11.53 -5.30 2.66
N HIS A 129 10.99 -4.62 1.66
CA HIS A 129 11.69 -3.61 0.90
C HIS A 129 10.89 -2.30 0.93
N ARG A 130 11.59 -1.16 0.97
CA ARG A 130 10.96 0.15 0.74
C ARG A 130 11.13 0.52 -0.73
N ARG A 131 10.08 1.01 -1.38
CA ARG A 131 10.16 1.45 -2.77
C ARG A 131 10.97 2.73 -2.93
N PHE A 132 10.79 3.65 -2.00
CA PHE A 132 11.47 4.95 -1.95
C PHE A 132 12.02 5.23 -0.55
N GLN A 133 13.02 6.10 -0.48
CA GLN A 133 13.51 6.62 0.80
C GLN A 133 12.55 7.68 1.37
N GLY A 134 12.52 7.78 2.70
CA GLY A 134 11.72 8.77 3.44
C GLY A 134 10.28 8.32 3.78
N PRO A 135 9.48 9.22 4.40
CA PRO A 135 8.13 8.95 4.89
C PRO A 135 7.14 8.69 3.75
N ASP A 136 5.94 8.18 4.01
CA ASP A 136 4.90 7.92 2.98
C ASP A 136 5.33 6.95 1.85
N THR A 137 6.36 6.14 2.06
CA THR A 137 6.82 5.19 1.05
C THR A 137 5.85 4.01 0.90
N ILE A 138 5.86 3.37 -0.26
CA ILE A 138 5.23 2.06 -0.42
C ILE A 138 6.27 1.03 -0.02
N PHE A 139 5.88 0.15 0.89
CA PHE A 139 6.68 -1.01 1.23
C PHE A 139 6.18 -2.24 0.49
N GLU A 140 7.09 -3.15 0.18
CA GLU A 140 6.87 -4.36 -0.57
C GLU A 140 7.30 -5.56 0.29
N ALA A 141 6.43 -6.55 0.42
CA ALA A 141 6.73 -7.85 1.03
C ALA A 141 6.98 -8.87 -0.07
N HIS A 142 8.21 -9.37 -0.14
CA HIS A 142 8.65 -10.36 -1.11
C HIS A 142 8.91 -11.68 -0.41
N TYR A 143 8.18 -12.73 -0.80
CA TYR A 143 8.47 -14.09 -0.36
C TYR A 143 9.65 -14.63 -1.16
N SER A 144 10.71 -15.03 -0.45
CA SER A 144 11.92 -15.59 -1.08
C SER A 144 12.64 -16.55 -0.10
N PRO A 145 12.34 -17.86 -0.17
CA PRO A 145 12.91 -18.85 0.75
C PRO A 145 14.40 -19.15 0.47
N ASP A 146 14.85 -19.02 -0.77
CA ASP A 146 16.21 -19.37 -1.24
C ASP A 146 16.92 -18.24 -2.00
N ASP A 147 16.40 -17.00 -1.92
CA ASP A 147 16.89 -15.82 -2.64
C ASP A 147 16.82 -15.91 -4.17
N GLN A 148 16.23 -16.99 -4.72
CA GLN A 148 16.00 -17.16 -6.14
C GLN A 148 14.54 -16.83 -6.45
N ASP A 149 14.32 -15.89 -7.37
CA ASP A 149 13.00 -15.46 -7.85
C ASP A 149 12.02 -14.97 -6.74
N PRO A 150 12.29 -13.80 -6.14
CA PRO A 150 11.42 -13.25 -5.10
C PRO A 150 10.01 -12.96 -5.64
N GLN A 151 9.00 -13.53 -4.99
CA GLN A 151 7.61 -13.29 -5.32
C GLN A 151 7.04 -12.14 -4.47
N LEU A 152 6.57 -11.07 -5.11
CA LEU A 152 5.86 -9.99 -4.42
C LEU A 152 4.50 -10.50 -3.89
N VAL A 153 4.35 -10.62 -2.57
CA VAL A 153 3.13 -11.16 -1.92
C VAL A 153 2.20 -10.07 -1.38
N ALA A 154 2.72 -8.88 -1.06
CA ALA A 154 1.90 -7.74 -0.65
C ALA A 154 2.64 -6.42 -0.80
N THR A 155 1.86 -5.34 -0.79
CA THR A 155 2.37 -4.00 -0.50
C THR A 155 1.68 -3.43 0.72
N PHE A 156 2.33 -2.48 1.39
CA PHE A 156 1.75 -1.81 2.54
C PHE A 156 2.24 -0.37 2.63
N PHE A 157 1.47 0.42 3.34
CA PHE A 157 1.83 1.76 3.74
C PHE A 157 1.62 1.91 5.24
N ILE A 158 2.31 2.89 5.81
CA ILE A 158 2.28 3.17 7.24
C ILE A 158 1.78 4.59 7.41
N GLU A 159 0.87 4.78 8.37
CA GLU A 159 0.42 6.08 8.85
C GLU A 159 0.58 6.10 10.36
N GLU A 160 1.06 7.22 10.88
CA GLU A 160 1.35 7.40 12.31
C GLU A 160 0.57 8.60 12.83
N LEU A 161 -0.07 8.41 13.98
CA LEU A 161 -0.76 9.45 14.71
C LEU A 161 -0.52 9.23 16.19
N ASP A 162 0.27 10.11 16.80
CA ASP A 162 0.73 10.00 18.18
C ASP A 162 1.41 8.63 18.42
N GLU A 163 1.04 7.92 19.50
CA GLU A 163 1.57 6.60 19.85
C GLU A 163 0.94 5.44 19.07
N LYS A 164 0.19 5.74 17.99
CA LYS A 164 -0.54 4.76 17.20
C LYS A 164 0.03 4.68 15.79
N ARG A 165 0.29 3.46 15.36
CA ARG A 165 0.68 3.16 13.98
C ARG A 165 -0.43 2.38 13.28
N TRP A 166 -0.89 2.89 12.15
CA TRP A 166 -1.81 2.20 11.26
C TRP A 166 -1.06 1.66 10.04
N ILE A 167 -1.32 0.40 9.69
CA ILE A 167 -0.69 -0.27 8.56
C ILE A 167 -1.79 -0.84 7.66
N GLY A 168 -1.93 -0.26 6.48
CA GLY A 168 -2.81 -0.76 5.44
C GLY A 168 -2.07 -1.76 4.56
N ILE A 169 -2.51 -3.02 4.56
CA ILE A 169 -1.92 -4.11 3.79
C ILE A 169 -2.77 -4.34 2.56
N THR A 170 -2.13 -4.35 1.39
CA THR A 170 -2.69 -4.75 0.10
C THR A 170 -2.09 -6.11 -0.25
N PRO A 171 -2.78 -7.22 0.06
CA PRO A 171 -2.35 -8.54 -0.41
C PRO A 171 -2.30 -8.57 -1.94
N LEU A 172 -1.27 -9.17 -2.52
CA LEU A 172 -1.19 -9.40 -3.97
C LEU A 172 -1.28 -10.89 -4.32
N VAL A 173 -1.41 -11.70 -3.27
CA VAL A 173 -1.66 -13.13 -3.33
C VAL A 173 -2.77 -13.51 -2.35
N THR A 174 -3.40 -14.67 -2.58
CA THR A 174 -4.35 -15.28 -1.63
C THR A 174 -3.71 -16.45 -0.88
N GLY A 175 -4.30 -16.84 0.26
CA GLY A 175 -3.84 -17.98 1.06
C GLY A 175 -2.95 -17.64 2.27
N ILE A 176 -2.74 -16.35 2.57
CA ILE A 176 -2.10 -15.91 3.83
C ILE A 176 -3.19 -15.47 4.81
N GLU A 177 -3.26 -16.17 5.95
CA GLU A 177 -4.21 -15.84 7.01
C GLU A 177 -3.88 -14.49 7.69
N PRO A 178 -4.90 -13.77 8.20
CA PRO A 178 -4.71 -12.50 8.91
C PRO A 178 -3.70 -12.56 10.07
N ARG A 179 -3.69 -13.67 10.83
CA ARG A 179 -2.71 -13.88 11.90
C ARG A 179 -1.28 -14.02 11.39
N THR A 180 -1.11 -14.57 10.19
CA THR A 180 0.20 -14.68 9.55
C THR A 180 0.68 -13.31 9.08
N TRP A 181 -0.21 -12.46 8.56
CA TRP A 181 0.12 -11.06 8.28
C TRP A 181 0.56 -10.30 9.53
N GLU A 182 -0.11 -10.51 10.66
CA GLU A 182 0.30 -9.94 11.94
C GLU A 182 1.76 -10.29 12.29
N ARG A 183 2.15 -11.55 12.14
CA ARG A 183 3.52 -12.01 12.36
C ARG A 183 4.51 -11.44 11.35
N ILE A 184 4.17 -11.38 10.07
CA ILE A 184 5.03 -10.74 9.04
C ILE A 184 5.31 -9.29 9.43
N ILE A 185 4.30 -8.55 9.85
CA ILE A 185 4.48 -7.16 10.25
C ILE A 185 5.30 -7.02 11.53
N GLN A 186 5.02 -7.81 12.56
CA GLN A 186 5.78 -7.79 13.80
C GLN A 186 7.24 -8.19 13.56
N ASP A 187 7.46 -9.39 13.03
CA ASP A 187 8.78 -10.00 12.95
C ASP A 187 9.64 -9.35 11.85
N CYS A 188 9.06 -9.12 10.66
CA CYS A 188 9.85 -8.75 9.49
C CYS A 188 9.90 -7.23 9.28
N LEU A 189 8.77 -6.52 9.47
CA LEU A 189 8.74 -5.07 9.29
C LEU A 189 9.21 -4.33 10.53
N LEU A 190 8.61 -4.58 11.68
CA LEU A 190 8.85 -3.78 12.89
C LEU A 190 10.15 -4.20 13.59
N ASP A 191 10.33 -5.49 13.89
CA ASP A 191 11.50 -5.95 14.64
C ASP A 191 12.79 -5.89 13.80
N LEU A 192 12.74 -6.32 12.54
CA LEU A 192 13.93 -6.44 11.68
C LEU A 192 14.18 -5.24 10.77
N PHE A 193 13.17 -4.73 10.05
CA PHE A 193 13.41 -3.74 8.99
C PHE A 193 13.45 -2.29 9.50
N LEU A 194 12.44 -1.87 10.28
CA LEU A 194 12.38 -0.53 10.87
C LEU A 194 13.11 -0.45 12.22
N GLY A 195 13.24 -1.60 12.90
CA GLY A 195 13.61 -1.65 14.30
C GLY A 195 12.44 -1.29 15.22
N LYS A 196 12.49 -1.78 16.46
CA LYS A 196 11.42 -1.60 17.44
C LYS A 196 11.16 -0.11 17.69
N PRO A 197 9.98 0.44 17.31
CA PRO A 197 9.65 1.81 17.63
C PRO A 197 9.60 2.03 19.15
N SER A 198 10.23 3.11 19.62
CA SER A 198 10.25 3.48 21.05
C SER A 198 9.02 4.28 21.49
N ASP A 199 8.31 4.85 20.52
CA ASP A 199 7.22 5.82 20.68
C ASP A 199 5.86 5.28 20.24
N ILE A 200 5.79 4.06 19.70
CA ILE A 200 4.55 3.43 19.25
C ILE A 200 4.11 2.39 20.28
N GLY A 201 2.98 2.65 20.94
CA GLY A 201 2.37 1.72 21.90
C GLY A 201 1.37 0.76 21.25
N VAL A 202 0.68 1.19 20.18
CA VAL A 202 -0.40 0.41 19.54
C VAL A 202 -0.21 0.36 18.03
N VAL A 203 -0.29 -0.84 17.47
CA VAL A 203 -0.29 -1.07 16.03
C VAL A 203 -1.64 -1.64 15.60
N THR A 204 -2.25 -1.01 14.60
CA THR A 204 -3.47 -1.49 13.94
C THR A 204 -3.13 -1.89 12.51
N LEU A 205 -3.30 -3.17 12.20
CA LEU A 205 -3.20 -3.71 10.85
C LEU A 205 -4.58 -3.77 10.23
N ARG A 206 -4.66 -3.45 8.94
CA ARG A 206 -5.89 -3.66 8.16
C ARG A 206 -5.58 -4.29 6.82
N LEU A 207 -6.26 -5.39 6.55
CA LEU A 207 -6.27 -6.01 5.24
C LEU A 207 -7.29 -5.26 4.36
N LEU A 208 -6.82 -4.64 3.27
CA LEU A 208 -7.68 -3.78 2.44
C LEU A 208 -8.64 -4.57 1.53
N ASP A 209 -8.40 -5.86 1.34
CA ASP A 209 -9.22 -6.74 0.52
C ASP A 209 -10.52 -7.18 1.23
N SER A 210 -10.40 -7.53 2.51
CA SER A 210 -11.48 -8.05 3.35
C SER A 210 -12.01 -7.01 4.33
N GLY A 211 -11.21 -5.97 4.63
CA GLY A 211 -11.48 -5.01 5.69
C GLY A 211 -11.17 -5.53 7.09
N GLU A 212 -10.66 -6.76 7.23
CA GLU A 212 -10.29 -7.32 8.53
C GLU A 212 -9.21 -6.48 9.20
N ALA A 213 -9.39 -6.23 10.51
CA ALA A 213 -8.47 -5.46 11.32
C ALA A 213 -7.92 -6.28 12.47
N ARG A 214 -6.64 -6.09 12.77
CA ARG A 214 -5.92 -6.69 13.89
C ARG A 214 -5.26 -5.58 14.68
N VAL A 215 -5.37 -5.61 15.99
CA VAL A 215 -4.75 -4.62 16.87
C VAL A 215 -3.88 -5.35 17.87
N PHE A 216 -2.63 -4.92 18.01
CA PHE A 216 -1.73 -5.42 19.05
C PHE A 216 -0.96 -4.26 19.68
N ASN A 217 -0.64 -4.45 20.96
CA ASN A 217 0.24 -3.53 21.67
C ASN A 217 1.68 -3.90 21.35
N TYR A 218 2.46 -2.90 21.00
CA TYR A 218 3.89 -3.05 20.83
C TYR A 218 4.54 -2.71 22.16
N LYS A 219 5.23 -3.68 22.77
CA LYS A 219 5.78 -3.51 24.13
C LYS A 219 6.80 -2.39 24.12
N THR A 220 6.50 -1.27 24.77
CA THR A 220 7.52 -0.36 25.28
C THR A 220 8.35 -1.15 26.28
N SER A 221 9.63 -1.37 25.96
CA SER A 221 10.58 -1.86 26.94
C SER A 221 10.62 -0.85 28.08
N SER A 222 10.02 -1.20 29.20
CA SER A 222 10.19 -0.53 30.49
C SER A 222 11.64 -0.61 30.95
#